data_AF-A0A369BWJ5-F1
#
_entry.id   AF-A0A369BWJ5-F1
#
_cell.length_a   1.000
_cell.length_b   1.000
_cell.length_c   1.000
_cell.angle_alpha   90.00
_cell.angle_beta   90.00
_cell.angle_gamma   90.00
#
_symmetry.space_group_name_H-M   'P 1'
#
loop_
_entity.id
_entity.type
_entity.pdbx_description
1 polymer ?
#
loop_
_entity_poly.entity_id
_entity_poly.type
_entity_poly.pdbx_seq_one_letter_code
_entity_poly.pdbx_strand_id
1 'polypeptide(L)'
;MLREESPEETLFRELEEEVGLGAADVQIIARTSGWLRYRLPRRYVRRNADPVCIGQKQKWFLLRLLASEDKVRFDCTAKPEFDHWRWVSYWYPLRQVVAFKREVYRAALQELAPSLFAELRLRERTAERDQVRRA
;
A
#
# COMPACT_ATOMS: atom_id res chain seq x y z
N MET A 1 17.07 10.90 -11.44
CA MET A 1 16.52 10.96 -10.07
C MET A 1 15.68 12.22 -10.00
N LEU A 2 14.35 12.10 -9.95
CA LEU A 2 13.54 13.20 -9.45
C LEU A 2 13.90 13.41 -7.97
N ARG A 3 13.84 14.68 -7.57
CA ARG A 3 14.38 15.27 -6.33
C ARG A 3 13.87 14.59 -5.06
N GLU A 4 14.56 14.89 -3.98
CA GLU A 4 14.42 14.49 -2.57
C GLU A 4 12.99 14.46 -1.99
N GLU A 5 12.08 13.65 -2.53
CA GLU A 5 10.82 13.33 -1.86
C GLU A 5 11.08 12.40 -0.68
N SER A 6 10.52 12.74 0.47
CA SER A 6 10.38 11.82 1.60
C SER A 6 9.50 10.64 1.19
N PRO A 7 9.68 9.46 1.82
CA PRO A 7 8.81 8.32 1.55
C PRO A 7 7.32 8.61 1.78
N GLU A 8 6.98 9.50 2.72
CA GLU A 8 5.61 9.94 2.95
C GLU A 8 5.08 10.85 1.81
N GLU A 9 5.89 11.77 1.27
CA GLU A 9 5.49 12.60 0.12
C GLU A 9 5.24 11.74 -1.12
N THR A 10 6.16 10.82 -1.42
CA THR A 10 5.96 9.85 -2.51
C THR A 10 4.71 9.02 -2.28
N LEU A 11 4.46 8.55 -1.05
CA LEU A 11 3.26 7.78 -0.74
C LEU A 11 1.99 8.56 -1.09
N PHE A 12 1.86 9.82 -0.65
CA PHE A 12 0.64 10.60 -0.87
C PHE A 12 0.48 11.00 -2.34
N ARG A 13 1.57 11.32 -3.05
CA ARG A 13 1.51 11.58 -4.50
C ARG A 13 1.01 10.35 -5.26
N GLU A 14 1.59 9.18 -5.02
CA GLU A 14 1.18 7.94 -5.69
C GLU A 14 -0.25 7.54 -5.30
N LEU A 15 -0.66 7.78 -4.06
CA LEU A 15 -2.03 7.50 -3.62
C LEU A 15 -3.06 8.40 -4.32
N GLU A 16 -2.73 9.67 -4.54
CA GLU A 16 -3.58 10.60 -5.29
C GLU A 16 -3.63 10.24 -6.79
N GLU A 17 -2.47 9.97 -7.39
CA GLU A 17 -2.33 9.62 -8.81
C GLU A 17 -3.00 8.27 -9.15
N GLU A 18 -2.81 7.25 -8.33
CA GLU A 18 -3.25 5.88 -8.68
C GLU A 18 -4.52 5.43 -7.96
N VAL A 19 -4.99 6.14 -6.92
CA VAL A 19 -6.17 5.74 -6.12
C VAL A 19 -7.13 6.90 -5.87
N GLY A 20 -6.74 8.14 -6.20
CA GLY A 20 -7.57 9.34 -6.03
C GLY A 20 -7.77 9.77 -4.57
N LEU A 21 -6.99 9.23 -3.63
CA LEU A 21 -7.11 9.54 -2.20
C LEU A 21 -6.00 10.48 -1.75
N GLY A 22 -6.37 11.52 -1.00
CA GLY A 22 -5.44 12.46 -0.40
C GLY A 22 -5.07 12.11 1.04
N ALA A 23 -4.19 12.90 1.64
CA ALA A 23 -3.72 12.66 3.02
C ALA A 23 -4.83 12.71 4.08
N ALA A 24 -5.92 13.46 3.83
CA ALA A 24 -7.07 13.53 4.74
C ALA A 24 -7.97 12.28 4.68
N ASP A 25 -7.86 11.49 3.62
CA ASP A 25 -8.73 10.33 3.36
C ASP A 25 -8.21 9.05 4.00
N VAL A 26 -6.97 9.07 4.49
CA VAL A 26 -6.29 7.92 5.06
C VAL A 26 -5.57 8.27 6.34
N GLN A 27 -5.28 7.25 7.14
CA GLN A 27 -4.36 7.34 8.27
C GLN A 27 -3.24 6.32 8.10
N ILE A 28 -2.00 6.75 8.29
CA ILE A 28 -0.86 5.85 8.38
C ILE A 28 -0.90 5.12 9.73
N ILE A 29 -1.02 3.80 9.69
CA ILE A 29 -1.00 2.93 10.88
C ILE A 29 0.42 2.45 11.16
N ALA A 30 1.15 2.07 10.12
CA ALA A 30 2.52 1.58 10.22
C ALA A 30 3.26 1.74 8.89
N ARG A 31 4.59 1.59 8.96
CA ARG A 31 5.47 1.52 7.79
C ARG A 31 6.57 0.51 8.03
N THR A 32 7.13 -0.05 6.96
CA THR A 32 8.34 -0.88 7.10
C THR A 32 9.50 -0.04 7.63
N SER A 33 10.30 -0.66 8.48
CA SER A 33 11.50 -0.11 9.09
C SER A 33 12.55 0.20 8.03
N GLY A 34 12.72 -0.72 7.08
CA GLY A 34 13.68 -0.63 5.99
C GLY A 34 13.06 -0.67 4.60
N TRP A 35 13.95 -0.61 3.61
CA TRP A 35 13.61 -0.73 2.20
C TRP A 35 13.67 -2.19 1.75
N LEU A 36 12.57 -2.66 1.17
CA LEU A 36 12.47 -3.97 0.54
C LEU A 36 12.87 -3.86 -0.94
N ARG A 37 13.45 -4.91 -1.51
CA ARG A 37 13.95 -4.90 -2.89
C ARG A 37 13.58 -6.18 -3.60
N TYR A 38 13.24 -6.06 -4.88
CA TYR A 38 13.15 -7.19 -5.79
C TYR A 38 13.85 -6.87 -7.09
N ARG A 39 14.23 -7.92 -7.81
CA ARG A 39 14.78 -7.83 -9.17
C ARG A 39 13.72 -8.24 -10.17
N LEU A 40 13.66 -7.53 -11.29
CA LEU A 40 12.84 -7.93 -12.43
C LEU A 40 13.47 -9.15 -13.12
N PRO A 41 12.68 -10.18 -13.47
CA PRO A 41 13.14 -11.23 -14.37
C PRO A 41 13.63 -10.62 -15.70
N ARG A 42 14.67 -11.21 -16.31
CA ARG A 42 15.34 -10.67 -17.51
C ARG A 42 14.38 -10.24 -18.63
N ARG A 43 13.27 -10.95 -18.82
CA ARG A 43 12.25 -10.66 -19.83
C ARG A 43 11.43 -9.37 -19.59
N TYR A 44 11.38 -8.89 -18.35
CA TYR A 44 10.67 -7.65 -17.99
C TYR A 44 11.62 -6.45 -17.90
N VAL A 45 12.93 -6.65 -18.05
CA VAL A 45 13.92 -5.56 -18.05
C VAL A 45 13.90 -4.88 -19.41
N ARG A 46 13.48 -3.61 -19.44
CA ARG A 46 13.51 -2.77 -20.65
C ARG A 46 14.94 -2.34 -20.93
N ARG A 47 15.57 -2.94 -21.94
CA ARG A 47 16.97 -2.67 -22.31
C ARG A 47 17.20 -1.35 -23.04
N ASN A 48 16.12 -0.72 -23.52
CA ASN A 48 16.17 0.56 -24.22
C ASN A 48 16.09 1.77 -23.27
N ALA A 49 16.08 1.53 -21.95
CA ALA A 49 16.12 2.57 -20.94
C ALA A 49 17.58 2.79 -20.49
N ASP A 50 18.00 4.05 -20.42
CA ASP A 50 19.30 4.44 -19.86
C ASP A 50 19.07 5.40 -18.67
N PRO A 51 19.37 4.99 -17.42
CA PRO A 51 19.94 3.72 -17.02
C PRO A 51 18.92 2.56 -17.04
N VAL A 52 19.42 1.34 -17.24
CA VAL A 52 18.58 0.13 -17.24
C VAL A 52 18.02 -0.11 -15.84
N CYS A 53 16.68 -0.10 -15.73
CA CYS A 53 15.98 -0.43 -14.49
C CYS A 53 15.90 -1.96 -14.32
N ILE A 54 16.61 -2.50 -13.32
CA ILE A 54 16.71 -3.94 -13.04
C ILE A 54 15.76 -4.43 -11.94
N GLY A 55 14.98 -3.54 -11.33
CA GLY A 55 14.21 -3.84 -10.12
C GLY A 55 13.69 -2.59 -9.44
N GLN A 56 13.10 -2.78 -8.27
CA GLN A 56 12.62 -1.66 -7.46
C GLN A 56 13.07 -1.80 -6.01
N LYS A 57 13.22 -0.65 -5.36
CA LYS A 57 13.46 -0.49 -3.93
C LYS A 57 12.22 0.21 -3.37
N GLN A 58 11.53 -0.42 -2.43
CA GLN A 58 10.20 -0.02 -1.97
C GLN A 58 10.16 0.10 -0.45
N LYS A 59 9.42 1.07 0.04
CA LYS A 59 9.03 1.20 1.45
C LYS A 59 7.52 1.04 1.50
N TRP A 60 7.03 0.22 2.42
CA TRP A 60 5.61 -0.12 2.48
C TRP A 60 4.94 0.61 3.63
N PHE A 61 3.70 1.03 3.41
CA PHE A 61 2.86 1.70 4.39
C PHE A 61 1.56 0.92 4.56
N LEU A 62 1.13 0.75 5.80
CA LEU A 62 -0.18 0.25 6.16
C LEU A 62 -1.09 1.44 6.40
N LEU A 63 -2.10 1.59 5.55
CA LEU A 63 -3.07 2.68 5.61
C LEU A 63 -4.42 2.19 6.10
N ARG A 64 -5.10 3.05 6.86
CA ARG A 64 -6.52 2.93 7.18
C ARG A 64 -7.29 3.92 6.34
N LEU A 65 -8.28 3.45 5.59
CA LEU A 65 -9.22 4.32 4.88
C LEU A 65 -10.14 5.01 5.90
N LEU A 66 -10.22 6.34 5.82
CA LEU A 66 -11.11 7.19 6.62
C LEU A 66 -12.28 7.73 5.79
N ALA A 67 -12.07 7.93 4.49
CA ALA A 67 -13.10 8.37 3.56
C ALA A 67 -14.10 7.25 3.20
N SER A 68 -15.18 7.61 2.49
CA SER A 68 -16.06 6.63 1.85
C SER A 68 -15.31 5.83 0.80
N GLU A 69 -15.69 4.57 0.63
CA GLU A 69 -15.15 3.68 -0.41
C GLU A 69 -15.37 4.23 -1.82
N ASP A 70 -16.46 4.99 -2.04
CA ASP A 70 -16.79 5.63 -3.32
C ASP A 70 -15.79 6.71 -3.74
N LYS A 71 -14.91 7.14 -2.83
CA LYS A 71 -13.84 8.09 -3.16
C LYS A 71 -12.68 7.44 -3.90
N VAL A 72 -12.55 6.12 -3.84
CA VAL A 72 -11.52 5.37 -4.57
C VAL A 72 -11.81 5.42 -6.06
N ARG A 73 -10.89 6.00 -6.83
CA ARG A 73 -11.02 6.16 -8.28
C ARG A 73 -9.68 5.97 -8.97
N PHE A 74 -9.70 5.47 -10.20
CA PHE A 74 -8.49 5.12 -10.95
C PHE A 74 -8.30 5.96 -12.21
N ASP A 75 -9.22 6.88 -12.52
CA ASP A 75 -9.21 7.72 -13.71
C ASP A 75 -8.46 9.05 -13.51
N CYS A 76 -7.55 9.11 -12.53
CA CYS A 76 -6.77 10.31 -12.20
C CYS A 76 -5.60 10.57 -13.18
N THR A 77 -5.14 9.56 -13.91
CA THR A 77 -4.05 9.70 -14.89
C THR A 77 -4.47 9.23 -16.28
N ALA A 78 -3.75 9.69 -17.31
CA ALA A 78 -4.01 9.29 -18.69
C ALA A 78 -3.71 7.81 -18.99
N LYS A 79 -3.01 7.12 -18.08
CA LYS A 79 -2.61 5.71 -18.20
C LYS A 79 -2.73 5.04 -16.83
N PRO A 80 -3.94 4.65 -16.42
CA PRO A 80 -4.19 4.13 -15.08
C PRO A 80 -3.46 2.81 -14.82
N GLU A 81 -2.92 2.62 -13.60
CA GLU A 81 -2.35 1.32 -13.19
C GLU A 81 -3.45 0.28 -12.87
N PHE A 82 -4.62 0.74 -12.41
CA PHE A 82 -5.69 -0.11 -11.91
C PHE A 82 -7.00 0.12 -12.66
N ASP A 83 -7.76 -0.96 -12.86
CA ASP A 83 -9.12 -0.88 -13.42
C ASP A 83 -10.20 -1.01 -12.33
N HIS A 84 -9.97 -1.87 -11.34
CA HIS A 84 -10.94 -2.23 -10.30
C HIS A 84 -10.24 -2.60 -9.00
N TRP A 85 -10.99 -2.54 -7.89
CA TRP A 85 -10.52 -3.00 -6.59
C TRP A 85 -11.61 -3.76 -5.85
N ARG A 86 -11.18 -4.49 -4.82
CA ARG A 86 -12.06 -5.10 -3.83
C ARG A 86 -11.31 -5.32 -2.54
N TRP A 87 -12.00 -5.28 -1.41
CA TRP A 87 -11.45 -5.76 -0.15
C TRP A 87 -11.20 -7.26 -0.22
N VAL A 88 -10.07 -7.69 0.36
CA VAL A 88 -9.67 -9.10 0.45
C VAL A 88 -9.09 -9.38 1.83
N SER A 89 -9.06 -10.65 2.22
CA SER A 89 -8.37 -11.06 3.45
C SER A 89 -6.89 -10.69 3.39
N TYR A 90 -6.32 -10.28 4.53
CA TYR A 90 -4.96 -9.72 4.62
C TYR A 90 -3.87 -10.58 3.93
N TRP A 91 -3.95 -11.90 4.03
CA TRP A 91 -2.97 -12.82 3.44
C TRP A 91 -3.25 -13.24 1.99
N TYR A 92 -4.39 -12.82 1.42
CA TYR A 92 -4.79 -13.17 0.05
C TYR A 92 -3.77 -12.72 -1.02
N PRO A 93 -3.19 -11.50 -0.97
CA PRO A 93 -2.24 -11.05 -1.98
C PRO A 93 -1.02 -11.95 -2.18
N LEU A 94 -0.56 -12.66 -1.14
CA LEU A 94 0.59 -13.58 -1.24
C LEU A 94 0.39 -14.73 -2.21
N ARG A 95 -0.87 -15.11 -2.49
CA ARG A 95 -1.20 -16.18 -3.42
C ARG A 95 -1.43 -15.70 -4.86
N GLN A 96 -1.71 -14.40 -5.03
CA GLN A 96 -2.10 -13.83 -6.32
C GLN A 96 -1.01 -12.99 -6.98
N VAL A 97 -0.11 -12.44 -6.18
CA VAL A 97 0.96 -11.57 -6.68
C VAL A 97 1.90 -12.33 -7.61
N VAL A 98 2.38 -11.66 -8.65
CA VAL A 98 3.42 -12.17 -9.56
C VAL A 98 4.64 -12.67 -8.79
N ALA A 99 5.20 -13.81 -9.23
CA ALA A 99 6.18 -14.58 -8.47
C ALA A 99 7.40 -13.76 -7.97
N PHE A 100 7.92 -12.85 -8.80
CA PHE A 100 9.11 -12.05 -8.46
C PHE A 100 8.86 -10.97 -7.41
N LYS A 101 7.59 -10.62 -7.11
CA LYS A 101 7.22 -9.69 -6.03
C LYS A 101 6.83 -10.43 -4.73
N ARG A 102 6.62 -11.76 -4.78
CA ARG A 102 6.04 -12.54 -3.67
C ARG A 102 6.82 -12.45 -2.37
N GLU A 103 8.15 -12.49 -2.42
CA GLU A 103 8.98 -12.38 -1.22
C GLU A 103 8.94 -10.97 -0.60
N VAL A 104 8.87 -9.92 -1.43
CA VAL A 104 8.70 -8.55 -0.93
C VAL A 104 7.34 -8.37 -0.27
N TYR A 105 6.27 -8.89 -0.89
CA TYR A 105 4.94 -8.88 -0.28
C TYR A 105 4.91 -9.67 1.03
N ARG A 106 5.56 -10.84 1.08
CA ARG A 106 5.65 -11.65 2.30
C ARG A 106 6.33 -10.87 3.42
N ALA A 107 7.49 -10.29 3.15
CA ALA A 107 8.24 -9.51 4.14
C ALA A 107 7.42 -8.30 4.63
N ALA A 108 6.83 -7.53 3.71
CA ALA A 108 6.02 -6.36 4.07
C ALA A 108 4.81 -6.75 4.93
N LEU A 109 4.03 -7.74 4.50
CA LEU A 109 2.83 -8.15 5.22
C LEU A 109 3.15 -8.77 6.59
N GLN A 110 4.24 -9.54 6.70
CA GLN A 110 4.69 -10.08 7.99
C GLN A 110 5.12 -8.96 8.94
N GLU A 111 5.88 -7.97 8.47
CA GLU A 111 6.35 -6.85 9.28
C GLU A 111 5.21 -5.95 9.75
N LEU A 112 4.18 -5.73 8.92
CA LEU A 112 3.04 -4.86 9.22
C LEU A 112 1.92 -5.55 10.00
N ALA A 113 1.91 -6.89 10.06
CA ALA A 113 0.83 -7.66 10.70
C ALA A 113 0.62 -7.30 12.19
N PRO A 114 1.67 -7.17 13.02
CA PRO A 114 1.50 -6.82 14.44
C PRO A 114 0.74 -5.51 14.64
N SER A 115 1.07 -4.49 13.84
CA SER A 115 0.39 -3.19 13.87
C SER A 115 -1.07 -3.29 13.41
N LEU A 116 -1.34 -4.04 12.35
CA LEU A 116 -2.72 -4.28 11.89
C LEU A 116 -3.56 -4.95 12.99
N PHE A 117 -3.07 -6.04 13.57
CA PHE A 117 -3.84 -6.77 14.57
C PHE A 117 -3.97 -6.01 15.89
N ALA A 118 -2.99 -5.17 16.24
CA ALA A 118 -3.13 -4.23 17.35
C ALA A 118 -4.23 -3.19 17.08
N GLU A 119 -4.24 -2.59 15.90
CA GLU A 119 -5.26 -1.62 15.48
C GLU A 119 -6.67 -2.25 15.50
N LEU A 120 -6.85 -3.44 14.93
CA LEU A 120 -8.14 -4.13 14.93
C LEU A 120 -8.66 -4.39 16.35
N ARG A 121 -7.81 -4.88 17.26
CA ARG A 121 -8.18 -5.08 18.67
C ARG A 121 -8.57 -3.78 19.39
N LEU A 122 -7.90 -2.68 19.09
CA LEU A 122 -8.24 -1.37 19.68
C LEU A 122 -9.62 -0.90 19.22
N ARG A 123 -9.98 -1.18 17.97
CA ARG A 123 -11.28 -0.80 17.39
C ARG A 123 -12.42 -1.63 17.97
N GLU A 124 -12.25 -2.93 18.11
CA GLU A 124 -13.23 -3.81 18.76
C GLU A 124 -13.56 -3.29 20.17
N ARG A 125 -12.52 -2.99 20.97
CA ARG A 125 -12.68 -2.44 22.32
C ARG A 125 -13.34 -1.07 22.35
N THR A 126 -13.08 -0.23 21.35
CA THR A 126 -13.69 1.12 21.29
C THR A 126 -15.17 1.01 20.92
N ALA A 127 -15.50 0.17 19.93
CA ALA A 127 -16.87 -0.06 19.50
C ALA A 127 -17.74 -0.63 20.64
N GLU A 128 -17.21 -1.59 21.40
CA GLU A 128 -17.90 -2.13 22.58
C GLU A 128 -18.18 -1.05 23.63
N ARG A 129 -17.21 -0.16 23.91
CA ARG A 129 -17.38 0.93 24.88
C ARG A 129 -18.42 1.96 24.43
N ASP A 130 -18.47 2.28 23.15
CA ASP A 130 -19.46 3.23 22.61
C ASP A 130 -20.87 2.64 22.61
N GLN A 131 -21.00 1.32 22.42
CA GLN A 131 -22.28 0.62 22.51
C GLN A 131 -22.81 0.60 23.95
N VAL A 132 -21.97 0.35 24.94
CA VAL A 132 -22.33 0.39 26.37
C VAL A 132 -22.74 1.80 26.83
N ARG A 133 -22.14 2.86 26.28
CA ARG A 133 -22.48 4.25 26.63
C ARG A 133 -23.79 4.76 26.02
N ARG A 134 -24.30 4.10 24.99
CA ARG A 134 -25.54 4.47 24.28
C ARG A 134 -26.76 3.65 24.72
N ALA A 135 -26.57 2.62 25.55
CA ALA A 135 -27.61 1.81 26.18
C ALA A 135 -27.93 2.36 27.57
#